data_AF-A0A2H9MGE7-F1
#
_entry.id   AF-A0A2H9MGE7-F1
#
_cell.length_a   1.000
_cell.length_b   1.000
_cell.length_c   1.000
_cell.angle_alpha   90.00
_cell.angle_beta   90.00
_cell.angle_gamma   90.00
#
_symmetry.space_group_name_H-M   'P 1'
#
loop_
_entity.id
_entity.type
_entity.pdbx_description
1 polymer ?
#
loop_
_entity_poly.entity_id
_entity_poly.type
_entity_poly.pdbx_seq_one_letter_code
_entity_poly.pdbx_strand_id
1 'polypeptide(L)'
;MNEYMWAAIIFVWTILIMLLFSMKIIKPNECGVLILLGKPKRILYPGLNLVHPLMSSVKRIKTDSYDWEQQINWYAQRFPEISNQIQSFKKRSKTSDTSAIWEKEVICPKCGYEFKVK
;
A
#
# COMPACT_ATOMS: atom_id res chain seq x y z
N MET A 1 -3.12 25.38 -41.20
CA MET A 1 -2.43 24.19 -40.64
C MET A 1 -2.09 24.29 -39.15
N ASN A 2 -2.05 25.49 -38.53
CA ASN A 2 -1.56 25.63 -37.14
C ASN A 2 -2.54 25.18 -36.04
N GLU A 3 -3.85 25.34 -36.21
CA GLU A 3 -4.79 25.17 -35.08
C GLU A 3 -4.92 23.70 -34.62
N TYR A 4 -4.98 22.76 -35.56
CA TYR A 4 -5.04 21.33 -35.24
C TYR A 4 -3.73 20.80 -34.63
N MET A 5 -2.59 21.39 -35.01
CA MET A 5 -1.29 21.02 -34.45
C MET A 5 -1.18 21.44 -32.99
N TRP A 6 -1.62 22.66 -32.64
CA TRP A 6 -1.68 23.11 -31.25
C TRP A 6 -2.67 22.29 -30.42
N ALA A 7 -3.85 21.96 -30.97
CA ALA A 7 -4.82 21.11 -30.30
C ALA A 7 -4.25 19.70 -29.99
N ALA A 8 -3.52 19.11 -30.95
CA ALA A 8 -2.87 17.82 -30.75
C ALA A 8 -1.80 17.86 -29.65
N ILE A 9 -0.99 18.92 -29.63
CA ILE A 9 0.04 19.13 -28.60
C ILE A 9 -0.61 19.24 -27.21
N ILE A 10 -1.64 20.08 -27.07
CA ILE A 10 -2.36 20.27 -25.80
C ILE A 10 -2.99 18.95 -25.33
N PHE A 11 -3.58 18.18 -26.24
CA PHE A 11 -4.19 16.89 -25.92
C PHE A 11 -3.16 15.89 -25.36
N VAL A 12 -2.00 15.77 -26.01
CA VAL A 12 -0.91 14.90 -25.56
C VAL A 12 -0.40 15.32 -24.18
N TRP A 13 -0.17 16.61 -23.96
CA TRP A 13 0.26 17.13 -22.66
C TRP A 13 -0.77 16.86 -21.56
N THR A 14 -2.06 17.00 -21.86
CA THR A 14 -3.13 16.75 -20.89
C THR A 14 -3.15 15.29 -20.45
N ILE A 15 -3.00 14.35 -21.40
CA ILE A 15 -2.90 12.91 -21.09
C ILE A 15 -1.66 12.62 -20.23
N LEU A 16 -0.53 13.21 -20.59
CA LEU A 16 0.73 12.97 -19.91
C LEU A 16 0.67 13.49 -18.46
N ILE A 17 0.09 14.66 -18.25
CA ILE A 17 -0.16 15.23 -16.93
C ILE A 17 -1.10 14.32 -16.11
N MET A 18 -2.21 13.86 -16.70
CA MET A 18 -3.15 12.93 -16.05
C MET A 18 -2.45 11.63 -15.61
N LEU A 19 -1.55 11.09 -16.43
CA LEU A 19 -0.78 9.89 -16.10
C LEU A 19 0.17 10.14 -14.93
N LEU A 20 0.89 11.27 -14.93
CA LEU A 20 1.78 11.65 -13.83
C LEU A 20 1.04 11.79 -12.51
N PHE A 21 -0.12 12.47 -12.50
CA PHE A 21 -0.96 12.60 -11.30
C PHE A 21 -1.58 11.28 -10.84
N SER A 22 -1.71 10.30 -11.73
CA SER A 22 -2.23 8.98 -11.39
C SER A 22 -1.18 8.10 -10.69
N MET A 23 0.11 8.39 -10.81
CA MET A 23 1.15 7.57 -10.20
C MET A 23 1.31 7.89 -8.70
N LYS A 24 1.17 6.86 -7.85
CA LYS A 24 1.48 6.93 -6.41
C LYS A 24 2.52 5.89 -6.04
N ILE A 25 3.57 6.35 -5.36
CA ILE A 25 4.65 5.50 -4.85
C ILE A 25 4.37 5.18 -3.37
N ILE A 26 4.32 3.89 -3.05
CA ILE A 26 4.20 3.35 -1.69
C ILE A 26 5.58 2.82 -1.26
N LYS A 27 6.02 3.19 -0.05
CA LYS A 27 7.34 2.80 0.48
C LYS A 27 7.38 1.28 0.80
N PRO A 28 8.56 0.64 0.79
CA PRO A 28 8.74 -0.79 1.10
C PRO A 28 8.12 -1.24 2.43
N ASN A 29 8.14 -0.40 3.46
CA ASN A 29 7.60 -0.72 4.79
C ASN A 29 6.15 -0.26 4.97
N GLU A 30 5.50 0.20 3.91
CA GLU A 30 4.13 0.73 3.94
C GLU A 30 3.21 -0.09 3.03
N CYS A 31 1.96 -0.20 3.44
CA CYS A 31 0.87 -0.72 2.64
C CYS A 31 -0.12 0.41 2.37
N GLY A 32 -0.67 0.50 1.16
CA GLY A 32 -1.70 1.48 0.84
C GLY A 32 -3.07 0.82 0.75
N VAL A 33 -4.10 1.36 1.40
CA VAL A 33 -5.49 0.98 1.12
C VAL A 33 -6.09 2.03 0.19
N LEU A 34 -6.45 1.61 -1.02
CA LEU A 34 -7.13 2.48 -1.98
C LEU A 34 -8.60 2.60 -1.60
N ILE A 35 -9.02 3.81 -1.23
CA ILE A 35 -10.39 4.17 -0.91
C ILE A 35 -10.95 4.96 -2.10
N LEU A 36 -11.93 4.38 -2.79
CA LEU A 36 -12.64 5.01 -3.91
C LEU A 36 -14.06 5.31 -3.44
N LEU A 37 -14.51 6.57 -3.54
CA LEU A 37 -15.86 6.98 -3.11
C LEU A 37 -16.22 6.55 -1.68
N GLY A 38 -15.25 6.63 -0.75
CA GLY A 38 -15.43 6.25 0.66
C GLY A 38 -15.40 4.74 0.94
N LYS A 39 -15.32 3.89 -0.08
CA LYS A 39 -15.21 2.42 0.07
C LYS A 39 -13.78 1.95 -0.26
N PRO A 40 -13.17 1.10 0.57
CA PRO A 40 -11.89 0.51 0.23
C PRO A 40 -12.09 -0.51 -0.89
N LYS A 41 -11.37 -0.29 -1.99
CA LYS A 41 -11.54 -1.06 -3.23
C LYS A 41 -10.43 -2.09 -3.44
N ARG A 42 -9.20 -1.76 -3.04
CA ARG A 42 -8.05 -2.66 -3.15
C ARG A 42 -6.91 -2.27 -2.24
N ILE A 43 -6.02 -3.23 -2.03
CA ILE A 43 -4.71 -2.99 -1.41
C ILE A 43 -3.66 -2.65 -2.48
N LEU A 44 -2.84 -1.67 -2.18
CA LEU A 44 -1.68 -1.24 -2.93
C LEU A 44 -0.45 -1.81 -2.24
N TYR A 45 0.31 -2.58 -3.02
CA TYR A 45 1.58 -3.14 -2.58
C TYR A 45 2.66 -2.05 -2.57
N PRO A 46 3.75 -2.25 -1.83
CA PRO A 46 4.92 -1.40 -1.96
C PRO A 46 5.40 -1.29 -3.41
N GLY A 47 5.82 -0.10 -3.82
CA GLY A 47 6.24 0.20 -5.19
C GLY A 47 5.34 1.20 -5.92
N LEU A 48 5.48 1.25 -7.25
CA LEU A 48 4.74 2.16 -8.11
C LEU A 48 3.33 1.62 -8.37
N ASN A 49 2.32 2.38 -7.96
CA ASN A 49 0.92 2.03 -8.16
C ASN A 49 0.20 3.12 -8.94
N LEU A 50 -0.61 2.71 -9.92
CA LEU A 50 -1.42 3.63 -10.70
C LEU A 50 -2.82 3.76 -10.08
N VAL A 51 -3.17 4.95 -9.64
CA VAL A 51 -4.32 5.27 -8.80
C VAL A 51 -5.08 6.44 -9.42
N HIS A 52 -6.41 6.37 -9.45
CA HIS A 52 -7.21 7.39 -10.11
C HIS A 52 -7.14 8.75 -9.36
N PRO A 53 -6.73 9.86 -9.99
CA PRO A 53 -6.37 11.08 -9.27
C PRO A 53 -7.57 11.81 -8.63
N LEU A 54 -8.75 11.78 -9.27
CA LEU A 54 -9.87 12.66 -8.92
C LEU A 54 -10.74 12.21 -7.73
N MET A 55 -10.92 10.90 -7.52
CA MET A 55 -11.91 10.38 -6.55
C MET A 55 -11.35 9.25 -5.69
N SER A 56 -10.04 9.20 -5.53
CA SER A 56 -9.40 8.18 -4.72
C SER A 56 -8.50 8.76 -3.64
N SER A 57 -8.69 8.23 -2.44
CA SER A 57 -7.79 8.43 -1.32
C SER A 57 -6.96 7.17 -1.13
N VAL A 58 -5.72 7.33 -0.69
CA VAL A 58 -4.86 6.21 -0.33
C VAL A 58 -4.49 6.38 1.13
N LYS A 59 -5.01 5.49 1.98
CA LYS A 59 -4.61 5.43 3.39
C LYS A 59 -3.35 4.59 3.49
N ARG A 60 -2.25 5.18 3.95
CA ARG A 60 -0.98 4.48 4.17
C ARG A 60 -0.98 3.89 5.57
N ILE A 61 -0.62 2.61 5.66
CA ILE A 61 -0.50 1.85 6.90
C ILE A 61 0.95 1.37 6.96
N LYS A 62 1.66 1.69 8.03
CA LYS A 62 3.03 1.20 8.20
C LYS A 62 2.97 -0.26 8.65
N THR A 63 3.80 -1.12 8.06
CA THR A 63 3.80 -2.58 8.32
C THR A 63 4.67 -2.95 9.51
N ASP A 64 5.42 -1.99 10.07
CA ASP A 64 6.28 -2.16 11.24
C ASP A 64 5.57 -1.86 12.57
N SER A 65 4.34 -1.33 12.54
CA SER A 65 3.61 -0.96 13.76
C SER A 65 2.77 -2.12 14.30
N TYR A 66 2.80 -2.39 15.61
CA TYR A 66 1.91 -3.39 16.24
C TYR A 66 0.42 -3.21 15.88
N ASP A 67 0.02 -1.99 15.54
CA ASP A 67 -1.33 -1.60 15.13
C ASP A 67 -1.71 -2.01 13.69
N TRP A 68 -0.75 -2.34 12.82
CA TRP A 68 -1.02 -2.65 11.41
C TRP A 68 -1.93 -3.86 11.25
N GLU A 69 -1.73 -4.90 12.06
CA GLU A 69 -2.55 -6.10 12.00
C GLU A 69 -3.99 -5.82 12.42
N GLN A 70 -4.19 -4.99 13.46
CA GLN A 70 -5.50 -4.59 13.93
C GLN A 70 -6.24 -3.78 12.86
N GLN A 71 -5.56 -2.80 12.26
CA GLN A 71 -6.16 -1.99 11.19
C GLN A 71 -6.53 -2.85 9.98
N ILE A 72 -5.64 -3.74 9.53
CA ILE A 72 -5.91 -4.62 8.39
C ILE A 72 -7.04 -5.62 8.69
N ASN A 73 -7.10 -6.16 9.91
CA ASN A 73 -8.19 -7.04 10.32
C ASN A 73 -9.54 -6.31 10.37
N TRP A 74 -9.55 -5.06 10.85
CA TRP A 74 -10.75 -4.21 10.81
C TRP A 74 -11.26 -4.02 9.38
N TYR A 75 -10.36 -3.75 8.42
CA TYR A 75 -10.72 -3.65 7.01
C TYR A 75 -11.26 -4.96 6.44
N ALA A 76 -10.64 -6.10 6.77
CA ALA A 76 -11.10 -7.42 6.32
C ALA A 76 -12.51 -7.76 6.83
N GLN A 77 -12.82 -7.41 8.07
CA GLN A 77 -14.11 -7.67 8.70
C GLN A 77 -15.21 -6.73 8.17
N ARG A 78 -14.88 -5.45 7.95
CA ARG A 78 -15.82 -4.43 7.48
C ARG A 78 -16.10 -4.52 5.98
N PHE A 79 -15.13 -5.00 5.20
CA PHE A 79 -15.20 -5.03 3.73
C PHE A 79 -14.74 -6.39 3.19
N PRO A 80 -15.67 -7.35 3.03
CA PRO A 80 -15.32 -8.71 2.58
C PRO A 80 -14.71 -8.73 1.17
N GLU A 81 -15.01 -7.73 0.34
CA GLU A 81 -14.50 -7.57 -1.03
C GLU A 81 -12.97 -7.52 -1.12
N ILE A 82 -12.30 -6.99 -0.08
CA ILE A 82 -10.83 -6.86 -0.03
C ILE A 82 -10.16 -7.91 0.86
N SER A 83 -10.94 -8.79 1.51
CA SER A 83 -10.42 -9.78 2.47
C SER A 83 -9.44 -10.76 1.84
N ASN A 84 -9.71 -11.25 0.62
CA ASN A 84 -8.82 -12.14 -0.12
C ASN A 84 -7.50 -11.45 -0.49
N GLN A 85 -7.55 -10.16 -0.82
CA GLN A 85 -6.34 -9.38 -1.11
C GLN A 85 -5.51 -9.18 0.16
N ILE A 86 -6.16 -8.90 1.29
CA ILE A 86 -5.52 -8.82 2.61
C ILE A 86 -4.79 -10.12 2.95
N GLN A 87 -5.44 -11.27 2.78
CA GLN A 87 -4.84 -12.57 3.06
C GLN A 87 -3.62 -12.84 2.15
N SER A 88 -3.72 -12.52 0.85
CA SER A 88 -2.58 -12.64 -0.06
C SER A 88 -1.43 -11.71 0.29
N PHE A 89 -1.73 -10.49 0.77
CA PHE A 89 -0.74 -9.52 1.23
C PHE A 89 -0.01 -10.03 2.49
N LYS A 90 -0.75 -10.51 3.49
CA LYS A 90 -0.18 -11.11 4.71
C LYS A 90 0.68 -12.33 4.43
N LYS A 91 0.27 -13.17 3.46
CA LYS A 91 1.09 -14.30 3.05
C LYS A 91 2.41 -13.82 2.44
N ARG A 92 2.36 -12.79 1.58
CA ARG A 92 3.52 -12.22 0.90
C ARG A 92 4.47 -11.47 1.84
N SER A 93 3.95 -10.75 2.83
CA SER A 93 4.78 -10.07 3.84
C SER A 93 5.57 -11.07 4.67
N LYS A 94 4.95 -12.17 5.09
CA LYS A 94 5.63 -13.27 5.79
C LYS A 94 6.69 -13.97 4.94
N THR A 95 6.47 -14.09 3.62
CA THR A 95 7.49 -14.66 2.71
C THR A 95 8.62 -13.68 2.37
N SER A 96 8.38 -12.37 2.36
CA SER A 96 9.47 -11.39 2.17
C SER A 96 10.32 -11.22 3.42
N ASP A 97 9.73 -11.36 4.62
CA ASP A 97 10.46 -11.33 5.89
C ASP A 97 11.29 -12.60 6.14
N THR A 98 11.01 -13.72 5.45
CA THR A 98 11.82 -14.95 5.57
C THR A 98 13.16 -14.90 4.82
N SER A 99 13.48 -13.80 4.14
CA SER A 99 14.81 -13.52 3.59
C SER A 99 15.57 -12.40 4.32
N ALA A 100 14.96 -11.76 5.32
CA ALA A 100 15.63 -10.82 6.20
C ALA A 100 15.75 -11.45 7.59
N ILE A 101 16.70 -12.40 7.70
CA ILE A 101 17.26 -12.88 8.95
C ILE A 101 17.74 -11.66 9.73
N TRP A 102 16.89 -11.13 10.59
CA TRP A 102 17.32 -10.36 11.73
C TRP A 102 16.87 -11.18 12.95
N GLU A 103 17.78 -12.02 13.45
CA GLU A 103 17.75 -12.44 14.85
C GLU A 103 17.66 -11.15 15.67
N LYS A 104 16.47 -10.80 16.15
CA LYS A 104 16.33 -9.77 17.16
C LYS A 104 16.31 -10.47 18.50
N GLU A 105 17.34 -10.21 19.30
CA GLU A 105 17.30 -10.47 20.73
C GLU A 105 16.20 -9.59 21.33
N VAL A 106 15.12 -10.24 21.77
CA VAL A 106 14.03 -9.57 22.48
C VAL A 106 14.26 -9.83 23.96
N ILE A 107 14.60 -8.78 24.69
CA ILE A 107 14.70 -8.81 26.16
C ILE A 107 13.31 -8.53 26.72
N CYS A 108 12.76 -9.47 27.51
CA CYS A 108 11.51 -9.23 28.21
C CYS A 108 11.67 -8.11 29.24
N PRO A 109 10.91 -7.00 29.17
CA PRO A 109 11.07 -5.88 30.08
C PRO A 109 10.61 -6.18 31.52
N LYS A 110 9.95 -7.32 31.77
CA LYS A 110 9.50 -7.73 33.11
C LYS A 110 10.47 -8.66 33.83
N CYS A 111 11.16 -9.54 33.11
CA CYS A 111 12.01 -10.58 33.73
C CYS A 111 13.44 -10.59 33.22
N GLY A 112 13.81 -9.72 32.28
CA GLY A 112 15.16 -9.66 31.70
C GLY A 112 15.56 -10.89 30.89
N TYR A 113 14.63 -11.83 30.70
CA TYR A 113 14.93 -13.08 30.00
C TYR A 113 15.04 -12.83 28.49
N GLU A 114 16.14 -13.28 27.92
CA GLU A 114 16.42 -13.24 26.49
C GLU A 114 15.77 -14.45 25.82
N PHE A 115 15.00 -14.22 24.76
CA PHE A 115 14.53 -15.30 23.91
C PHE A 115 14.79 -15.00 22.44
N LYS A 116 15.30 -16.03 21.76
CA LYS A 116 15.46 -16.06 20.31
C LYS A 116 14.15 -16.48 19.69
N VAL A 117 13.48 -15.57 18.99
CA VAL A 117 12.24 -15.87 18.27
C VAL A 117 12.62 -16.24 16.83
N LYS A 118 12.33 -17.48 16.43
CA LYS A 118 12.42 -17.96 15.03
C LYS A 118 11.14 -17.67 14.27
#